data_AF-A0A351Z020-F1
#
_entry.id   AF-A0A351Z020-F1
#
_cell.length_a   1.000
_cell.length_b   1.000
_cell.length_c   1.000
_cell.angle_alpha   90.00
_cell.angle_beta   90.00
_cell.angle_gamma   90.00
#
_symmetry.space_group_name_H-M   'P 1'
#
loop_
_entity.id
_entity.type
_entity.pdbx_description
1 polymer ?
#
loop_
_entity_poly.entity_id
_entity_poly.type
_entity_poly.pdbx_seq_one_letter_code
_entity_poly.pdbx_strand_id
1 'polypeptide(L)' 'MRVLIDTNIIIDLVQNREPHSDNASRIINSCVKNENIGYISAHSL' A
#
# COMPACT_ATOMS: atom_id res chain seq x y z
N MET A 1 -2.31 13.56 -2.54
CA MET A 1 -0.95 13.73 -1.98
C MET A 1 -0.01 12.71 -2.60
N ARG A 2 1.32 12.86 -2.55
CA ARG A 2 2.27 11.82 -3.03
C ARG A 2 2.72 10.98 -1.84
N VAL A 3 2.64 9.66 -1.95
CA VAL A 3 3.00 8.72 -0.87
C VAL A 3 3.98 7.67 -1.40
N LEU A 4 5.02 7.37 -0.60
CA LEU A 4 5.91 6.25 -0.85
C LEU A 4 5.38 5.06 -0.04
N ILE A 5 5.09 3.96 -0.73
CA ILE A 5 4.52 2.73 -0.17
C ILE A 5 5.68 1.76 0.08
N ASP A 6 5.85 1.39 1.35
CA ASP A 6 6.81 0.38 1.79
C ASP A 6 6.36 -1.03 1.39
N THR A 7 7.31 -1.95 1.20
CA THR A 7 7.04 -3.37 0.92
C THR A 7 6.09 -3.99 1.95
N ASN A 8 6.18 -3.61 3.23
CA ASN A 8 5.32 -4.17 4.28
C ASN A 8 3.83 -3.94 3.99
N ILE A 9 3.45 -2.78 3.45
CA ILE A 9 2.05 -2.48 3.08
C ILE A 9 1.60 -3.37 1.92
N ILE A 10 2.49 -3.64 0.96
CA ILE A 10 2.19 -4.54 -0.17
C ILE A 10 2.02 -5.98 0.33
N ILE A 11 2.91 -6.46 1.21
CA ILE A 11 2.83 -7.79 1.81
C ILE A 11 1.53 -7.93 2.61
N ASP A 12 1.19 -6.93 3.43
CA ASP A 12 0.01 -6.97 4.28
C ASP A 12 -1.28 -7.04 3.44
N LEU A 13 -1.33 -6.34 2.30
CA LEU A 13 -2.44 -6.43 1.35
C LEU A 13 -2.50 -7.79 0.65
N VAL A 14 -1.39 -8.25 0.06
CA VAL A 14 -1.37 -9.45 -0.79
C VAL A 14 -1.61 -10.72 0.02
N GLN A 15 -1.14 -10.77 1.27
CA GLN A 15 -1.24 -11.94 2.14
C GLN A 15 -2.42 -11.88 3.12
N ASN A 16 -3.20 -10.79 3.13
CA ASN A 16 -4.20 -10.50 4.17
C ASN A 16 -3.59 -10.65 5.58
N ARG A 17 -2.41 -10.03 5.79
CA ARG A 17 -1.63 -10.21 7.02
C ARG A 17 -2.18 -9.35 8.15
N GLU A 18 -2.64 -10.00 9.21
CA GLU A 18 -3.09 -9.32 10.42
C GLU A 18 -1.90 -8.78 11.24
N PRO A 19 -2.07 -7.64 11.94
CA PRO A 19 -3.32 -6.88 12.12
C PRO A 19 -3.53 -5.73 11.11
N HIS A 20 -2.77 -5.69 10.02
CA HIS A 20 -2.64 -4.50 9.17
C HIS A 20 -3.29 -4.62 7.78
N SER A 21 -3.85 -5.78 7.45
CA SER A 21 -4.56 -6.06 6.20
C SER A 21 -5.56 -4.96 5.82
N ASP A 22 -6.45 -4.58 6.74
CA ASP A 22 -7.48 -3.55 6.50
C ASP A 22 -6.88 -2.16 6.21
N ASN A 23 -5.82 -1.80 6.94
CA ASN A 23 -5.15 -0.52 6.74
C ASN A 23 -4.40 -0.50 5.40
N ALA A 24 -3.72 -1.59 5.05
CA ALA A 24 -3.04 -1.74 3.77
C ALA A 24 -4.04 -1.62 2.60
N SER A 25 -5.18 -2.30 2.71
CA SER A 25 -6.28 -2.18 1.74
C SER A 25 -6.79 -0.75 1.59
N ARG A 26 -6.99 -0.01 2.68
CA ARG A 26 -7.41 1.41 2.63
C ARG A 26 -6.38 2.30 1.94
N ILE A 27 -5.10 2.13 2.27
CA ILE A 27 -4.00 2.92 1.67
C ILE A 27 -3.95 2.68 0.17
N ILE A 28 -3.94 1.43 -0.27
CA ILE A 28 -3.86 1.07 -1.68
C ILE A 28 -5.12 1.51 -2.44
N ASN A 29 -6.31 1.34 -1.85
CA ASN A 29 -7.55 1.81 -2.47
C ASN A 29 -7.60 3.32 -2.66
N SER A 30 -7.01 4.12 -1.75
CA SER A 30 -6.90 5.58 -1.96
C SER A 30 -6.05 5.92 -3.19
N CYS A 31 -5.05 5.09 -3.51
CA CYS A 31 -4.24 5.25 -4.71
C CYS A 31 -5.01 4.83 -5.97
N VAL A 32 -5.74 3.69 -5.91
CA VAL A 32 -6.58 3.21 -7.02
C VAL A 32 -7.69 4.22 -7.36
N LYS A 33 -8.27 4.88 -6.35
CA LYS A 33 -9.28 5.93 -6.53
C LYS A 33 -8.72 7.29 -6.95
N ASN A 34 -7.41 7.40 -7.19
CA ASN A 34 -6.72 8.65 -7.50
C ASN A 34 -6.85 9.75 -6.42
N GLU A 35 -7.15 9.38 -5.17
CA GLU A 35 -7.12 10.31 -4.03
C GLU A 35 -5.66 10.64 -3.65
N ASN A 36 -4.76 9.66 -3.85
CA ASN A 36 -3.32 9.78 -3.67
C ASN A 36 -2.55 9.20 -4.87
N ILE A 37 -1.34 9.70 -5.11
CA ILE A 37 -0.41 9.12 -6.08
C ILE A 37 0.61 8.29 -5.29
N GLY A 38 0.53 6.97 -5.42
CA GLY A 38 1.41 6.02 -4.76
C GLY A 38 2.65 5.68 -5.59
N TYR A 39 3.80 5.59 -4.93
CA TYR A 39 5.07 5.11 -5.51
C TYR A 39 5.57 3.92 -4.71
N ILE A 40 6.25 2.99 -5.36
CA ILE A 40 6.97 1.87 -4.73
C ILE A 40 8.42 1.96 -5.18
N SER A 41 9.37 1.70 -4.28
CA SER A 41 10.77 1.67 -4.66
C SER A 41 11.12 0.35 -5.37
N ALA A 42 11.95 0.40 -6.42
CA ALA A 42 12.37 -0.83 -7.10
C ALA A 42 13.24 -1.74 -6.20
N HIS A 43 13.89 -1.18 -5.18
CA HIS A 43 14.64 -1.96 -4.18
C HIS A 43 13.72 -2.72 -3.21
N SER A 44 12.47 -2.26 -3.08
CA SER A 44 11.42 -2.81 -2.25
C SER A 44 10.59 -3.90 -2.95
N LEU A 45 10.84 -4.16 -4.23
CA LEU A 45 10.16 -5.13 -5.08
C LEU A 45 10.95 -6.44 -5.21
#